data_AF-A0A0B8NXH4-F1
#
_entry.id   AF-A0A0B8NXH4-F1
#
_cell.length_a   1.000
_cell.length_b   1.000
_cell.length_c   1.000
_cell.angle_alpha   90.00
_cell.angle_beta   90.00
_cell.angle_gamma   90.00
#
_symmetry.space_group_name_H-M   'P 1'
#
loop_
_entity.id
_entity.type
_entity.pdbx_description
1 polymer ?
#
loop_
_entity_poly.entity_id
_entity_poly.type
_entity_poly.pdbx_seq_one_letter_code
_entity_poly.pdbx_strand_id
1 'polypeptide(L)'
;MAAVSIAGAGGTDGGLGVSIGGAETENNIGTSGNRLGVTASVIDSGIDTTGDISVTSTADLDIDAGVGAGSAAIAAAGSGVGIAASGSGAGGYNEIYSNVDAYIDNSSNQTIKGSSLTLSASNISDIDADVGAATIAAGFGSGGAAAITVGVALARNDVDNNTRAYVAGAAVELGSGALEIDASTDNTINSLSVAASLGVAFGSGGGIAVSGAGANSMNSIGGDTLAYLDGADVESAGNVSVDAENISDITARVASVSVSGGGGSGGGVGVSIGASVSENEIGTSGDSLRVASYIQDSTVEATGDLTLNANGQMTILLAWVLAVWQLRAVPVAV
;
A
#
# COMPACT_ATOMS: atom_id res chain seq x y z
N MET A 1 -8.16 -1.41 -13.62
CA MET A 1 -9.59 -1.43 -14.03
C MET A 1 -10.13 -0.01 -14.23
N ALA A 2 -11.18 0.19 -15.03
CA ALA A 2 -11.80 1.52 -15.15
C ALA A 2 -13.33 1.45 -15.35
N ALA A 3 -14.06 2.41 -14.78
CA ALA A 3 -15.49 2.56 -14.96
C ALA A 3 -15.87 4.00 -15.33
N VAL A 4 -16.75 4.17 -16.31
CA VAL A 4 -17.26 5.48 -16.73
C VAL A 4 -18.77 5.43 -16.85
N SER A 5 -19.45 6.43 -16.30
CA SER A 5 -20.90 6.60 -16.45
C SER A 5 -21.25 7.98 -16.99
N ILE A 6 -22.27 8.06 -17.85
CA ILE A 6 -22.74 9.32 -18.42
C ILE A 6 -24.26 9.33 -18.39
N ALA A 7 -24.86 10.43 -17.93
CA ALA A 7 -26.29 10.65 -17.96
C ALA A 7 -26.63 12.01 -18.57
N GLY A 8 -27.71 12.04 -19.35
CA GLY A 8 -28.22 13.24 -20.00
C GLY A 8 -29.74 13.31 -19.89
N ALA A 9 -30.27 14.47 -19.54
CA ALA A 9 -31.71 14.71 -19.54
C ALA A 9 -32.08 16.08 -20.12
N GLY A 10 -33.19 16.11 -20.85
CA GLY A 10 -33.72 17.32 -21.47
C GLY A 10 -35.24 17.33 -21.44
N GLY A 11 -35.85 18.46 -21.10
CA GLY A 11 -37.30 18.60 -21.10
C GLY A 11 -37.78 20.04 -21.06
N THR A 12 -39.05 20.28 -21.35
CA THR A 12 -39.66 21.62 -21.23
C THR A 12 -39.84 21.97 -19.75
N ASP A 13 -40.45 21.09 -18.98
CA ASP A 13 -40.87 21.35 -17.60
C ASP A 13 -39.83 20.89 -16.55
N GLY A 14 -38.77 20.19 -16.97
CA GLY A 14 -37.67 19.77 -16.10
C GLY A 14 -36.71 18.80 -16.78
N GLY A 15 -35.51 18.67 -16.21
CA GLY A 15 -34.52 17.69 -16.61
C GLY A 15 -33.76 17.17 -15.38
N LEU A 16 -33.59 15.84 -15.28
CA LEU A 16 -32.84 15.19 -14.21
C LEU A 16 -31.80 14.22 -14.81
N GLY A 17 -30.52 14.59 -14.75
CA GLY A 17 -29.41 13.73 -15.16
C GLY A 17 -28.68 13.23 -13.92
N VAL A 18 -28.56 11.91 -13.75
CA VAL A 18 -27.84 11.30 -12.63
C VAL A 18 -26.88 10.23 -13.14
N SER A 19 -25.59 10.33 -12.81
CA SER A 19 -24.58 9.33 -13.17
C SER A 19 -23.70 8.94 -12.00
N ILE A 20 -23.34 7.66 -11.92
CA ILE A 20 -22.47 7.12 -10.88
C ILE A 20 -21.49 6.16 -11.52
N GLY A 21 -20.19 6.44 -11.38
CA GLY A 21 -19.10 5.57 -11.81
C GLY A 21 -18.36 5.01 -10.61
N GLY A 22 -18.19 3.69 -10.55
CA GLY A 22 -17.49 3.01 -9.47
C GLY A 22 -16.52 1.99 -10.03
N ALA A 23 -15.27 1.99 -9.57
CA ALA A 23 -14.28 0.98 -9.91
C ALA A 23 -13.49 0.56 -8.67
N GLU A 24 -13.19 -0.72 -8.56
CA GLU A 24 -12.45 -1.27 -7.44
C GLU A 24 -11.48 -2.33 -7.96
N THR A 25 -10.31 -2.40 -7.36
CA THR A 25 -9.34 -3.49 -7.57
C THR A 25 -8.84 -3.97 -6.22
N GLU A 26 -8.77 -5.28 -6.08
CA GLU A 26 -8.24 -5.97 -4.91
C GLU A 26 -7.18 -6.96 -5.40
N ASN A 27 -5.93 -6.82 -4.95
CA ASN A 27 -4.85 -7.72 -5.31
C ASN A 27 -4.18 -8.22 -4.04
N ASN A 28 -4.12 -9.55 -3.88
CA ASN A 28 -3.61 -10.17 -2.66
C ASN A 28 -2.53 -11.20 -3.01
N ILE A 29 -1.35 -11.05 -2.43
CA ILE A 29 -0.31 -12.09 -2.39
C ILE A 29 -0.29 -12.67 -0.99
N GLY A 30 -0.94 -13.82 -0.81
CA GLY A 30 -1.25 -14.33 0.52
C GLY A 30 -2.32 -13.49 1.22
N THR A 31 -2.64 -13.88 2.46
CA THR A 31 -3.57 -13.16 3.35
C THR A 31 -3.12 -13.37 4.80
N SER A 32 -3.61 -12.56 5.75
CA SER A 32 -3.32 -12.74 7.18
C SER A 32 -3.61 -14.14 7.72
N GLY A 33 -4.62 -14.83 7.18
CA GLY A 33 -4.97 -16.22 7.56
C GLY A 33 -4.29 -17.31 6.74
N ASN A 34 -3.70 -16.97 5.59
CA ASN A 34 -3.04 -17.90 4.69
C ASN A 34 -1.96 -17.15 3.90
N ARG A 35 -0.80 -16.99 4.54
CA ARG A 35 0.35 -16.28 3.98
C ARG A 35 0.98 -17.07 2.83
N LEU A 36 1.58 -16.37 1.88
CA LEU A 36 2.46 -16.99 0.90
C LEU A 36 3.70 -17.55 1.61
N GLY A 37 3.94 -18.85 1.51
CA GLY A 37 5.11 -19.51 2.09
C GLY A 37 6.19 -19.78 1.05
N VAL A 38 7.41 -19.32 1.29
CA VAL A 38 8.62 -19.67 0.54
C VAL A 38 9.63 -20.22 1.54
N THR A 39 9.94 -21.52 1.43
CA THR A 39 10.74 -22.20 2.44
C THR A 39 11.79 -23.12 1.83
N ALA A 40 13.02 -22.98 2.31
CA ALA A 40 14.12 -23.91 2.15
C ALA A 40 14.54 -24.37 3.53
N SER A 41 14.60 -25.68 3.76
CA SER A 41 14.85 -26.20 5.10
C SER A 41 15.58 -27.53 5.12
N VAL A 42 16.41 -27.72 6.14
CA VAL A 42 16.93 -29.04 6.54
C VAL A 42 16.26 -29.40 7.86
N ILE A 43 15.48 -30.48 7.88
CA ILE A 43 14.69 -30.88 9.05
C ILE A 43 15.14 -32.25 9.51
N ASP A 44 15.48 -32.37 10.80
CA ASP A 44 15.85 -33.62 11.47
C ASP A 44 16.78 -34.49 10.60
N SER A 45 17.82 -33.88 10.05
CA SER A 45 18.76 -34.55 9.14
C SER A 45 20.19 -34.11 9.42
N GLY A 46 21.11 -35.07 9.51
CA GLY A 46 22.54 -34.80 9.46
C GLY A 46 23.04 -34.60 8.03
N ILE A 47 24.03 -33.73 7.85
CA ILE A 47 24.71 -33.51 6.57
C ILE A 47 26.20 -33.76 6.78
N ASP A 48 26.82 -34.53 5.89
CA ASP A 48 28.27 -34.75 5.87
C ASP A 48 28.77 -34.58 4.44
N THR A 49 29.22 -33.37 4.12
CA THR A 49 29.76 -33.02 2.80
C THR A 49 31.11 -32.34 2.92
N THR A 50 31.97 -32.53 1.93
CA THR A 50 33.24 -31.81 1.84
C THR A 50 33.09 -30.44 1.16
N GLY A 51 31.92 -30.14 0.60
CA GLY A 51 31.61 -28.89 -0.08
C GLY A 51 30.84 -27.91 0.78
N ASP A 52 30.45 -26.78 0.20
CA ASP A 52 29.66 -25.76 0.87
C ASP A 52 28.18 -26.19 0.96
N ILE A 53 27.51 -25.76 2.04
CA ILE A 53 26.07 -25.96 2.25
C ILE A 53 25.39 -24.61 2.11
N SER A 54 24.38 -24.54 1.25
CA SER A 54 23.57 -23.33 1.04
C SER A 54 22.10 -23.68 1.15
N VAL A 55 21.39 -22.97 2.04
CA VAL A 55 19.94 -23.05 2.21
C VAL A 55 19.39 -21.65 1.93
N THR A 56 18.79 -21.48 0.76
CA THR A 56 18.35 -20.16 0.28
C THR A 56 16.87 -20.15 -0.04
N SER A 57 16.16 -19.16 0.50
CA SER A 57 14.79 -18.80 0.15
C SER A 57 14.78 -17.39 -0.40
N THR A 58 14.17 -17.21 -1.58
CA THR A 58 14.02 -15.90 -2.21
C THR A 58 12.58 -15.70 -2.62
N ALA A 59 11.95 -14.64 -2.14
CA ALA A 59 10.66 -14.16 -2.59
C ALA A 59 10.82 -12.80 -3.25
N ASP A 60 10.21 -12.66 -4.43
CA ASP A 60 10.12 -11.44 -5.21
C ASP A 60 8.62 -11.23 -5.50
N LEU A 61 8.03 -10.26 -4.81
CA LEU A 61 6.58 -10.06 -4.71
C LEU A 61 6.24 -8.68 -5.28
N ASP A 62 5.47 -8.66 -6.37
CA ASP A 62 5.15 -7.44 -7.09
C ASP A 62 3.63 -7.28 -7.27
N ILE A 63 3.12 -6.09 -6.96
CA ILE A 63 1.74 -5.68 -7.23
C ILE A 63 1.74 -4.30 -7.91
N ASP A 64 1.32 -4.26 -9.17
CA ASP A 64 0.94 -3.04 -9.90
C ASP A 64 -0.60 -2.93 -10.01
N ALA A 65 -1.17 -1.91 -9.40
CA ALA A 65 -2.61 -1.69 -9.31
C ALA A 65 -3.02 -0.29 -9.79
N GLY A 66 -3.57 -0.22 -11.01
CA GLY A 66 -4.21 0.98 -11.55
C GLY A 66 -5.73 0.90 -11.57
N VAL A 67 -6.44 1.83 -10.91
CA VAL A 67 -7.91 1.92 -10.95
C VAL A 67 -8.43 3.34 -11.19
N GLY A 68 -9.45 3.47 -12.04
CA GLY A 68 -10.02 4.75 -12.43
C GLY A 68 -11.55 4.76 -12.48
N ALA A 69 -12.17 5.81 -11.94
CA ALA A 69 -13.62 6.01 -12.04
C ALA A 69 -13.97 7.40 -12.58
N GLY A 70 -14.92 7.44 -13.51
CA GLY A 70 -15.41 8.64 -14.16
C GLY A 70 -16.94 8.74 -14.12
N SER A 71 -17.47 9.93 -13.90
CA SER A 71 -18.90 10.18 -14.12
C SER A 71 -19.18 11.57 -14.67
N ALA A 72 -20.17 11.65 -15.57
CA ALA A 72 -20.64 12.90 -16.14
C ALA A 72 -22.16 12.97 -16.15
N ALA A 73 -22.75 14.07 -15.71
CA ALA A 73 -24.19 14.30 -15.77
C ALA A 73 -24.49 15.66 -16.39
N ILE A 74 -25.46 15.70 -17.31
CA ILE A 74 -25.99 16.94 -17.85
C ILE A 74 -27.51 16.94 -17.78
N ALA A 75 -28.08 18.06 -17.37
CA ALA A 75 -29.53 18.24 -17.34
C ALA A 75 -29.90 19.63 -17.86
N ALA A 76 -30.82 19.68 -18.82
CA ALA A 76 -31.34 20.92 -19.39
C ALA A 76 -32.87 20.98 -19.25
N ALA A 77 -33.39 22.15 -18.89
CA ALA A 77 -34.82 22.42 -18.81
C ALA A 77 -35.19 23.73 -19.52
N GLY A 78 -36.25 23.71 -20.31
CA GLY A 78 -36.74 24.86 -21.07
C GLY A 78 -37.35 25.94 -20.18
N SER A 79 -38.52 25.68 -19.60
CA SER A 79 -39.23 26.52 -18.62
C SER A 79 -39.00 26.06 -17.17
N GLY A 80 -38.56 24.81 -16.99
CA GLY A 80 -38.39 24.19 -15.68
C GLY A 80 -36.98 24.27 -15.09
N VAL A 81 -36.70 23.35 -14.17
CA VAL A 81 -35.42 23.23 -13.45
C VAL A 81 -34.56 22.13 -14.06
N GLY A 82 -33.28 22.42 -14.30
CA GLY A 82 -32.28 21.43 -14.72
C GLY A 82 -31.42 20.98 -13.54
N ILE A 83 -31.50 19.70 -13.19
CA ILE A 83 -30.77 19.11 -12.06
C ILE A 83 -29.82 18.04 -12.57
N ALA A 84 -28.53 18.26 -12.41
CA ALA A 84 -27.50 17.27 -12.70
C ALA A 84 -26.81 16.81 -11.41
N ALA A 85 -26.62 15.51 -11.26
CA ALA A 85 -25.85 14.94 -10.17
C ALA A 85 -24.90 13.87 -10.71
N SER A 86 -23.64 13.91 -10.30
CA SER A 86 -22.69 12.86 -10.64
C SER A 86 -21.78 12.49 -9.47
N GLY A 87 -21.45 11.21 -9.41
CA GLY A 87 -20.57 10.65 -8.38
C GLY A 87 -19.53 9.73 -8.99
N SER A 88 -18.27 9.83 -8.59
CA SER A 88 -17.23 8.86 -8.95
C SER A 88 -16.51 8.33 -7.72
N GLY A 89 -16.25 7.03 -7.71
CA GLY A 89 -15.54 6.34 -6.64
C GLY A 89 -14.55 5.33 -7.21
N ALA A 90 -13.28 5.44 -6.83
CA ALA A 90 -12.26 4.46 -7.18
C ALA A 90 -11.56 3.95 -5.91
N GLY A 91 -11.37 2.62 -5.82
CA GLY A 91 -10.69 1.95 -4.73
C GLY A 91 -9.61 0.99 -5.24
N GLY A 92 -8.40 1.07 -4.68
CA GLY A 92 -7.35 0.10 -4.89
C GLY A 92 -6.85 -0.42 -3.55
N TYR A 93 -7.01 -1.71 -3.31
CA TYR A 93 -6.60 -2.38 -2.08
C TYR A 93 -5.61 -3.48 -2.44
N ASN A 94 -4.39 -3.38 -1.93
CA ASN A 94 -3.35 -4.35 -2.18
C ASN A 94 -2.79 -4.88 -0.87
N GLU A 95 -2.69 -6.20 -0.76
CA GLU A 95 -2.20 -6.88 0.44
C GLU A 95 -1.08 -7.85 0.06
N ILE A 96 0.05 -7.77 0.76
CA ILE A 96 1.10 -8.79 0.71
C ILE A 96 1.28 -9.35 2.11
N TYR A 97 1.08 -10.66 2.24
CA TYR A 97 1.30 -11.41 3.46
C TYR A 97 2.18 -12.62 3.14
N SER A 98 3.43 -12.58 3.58
CA SER A 98 4.42 -13.61 3.24
C SER A 98 5.19 -14.14 4.45
N ASN A 99 5.63 -15.39 4.33
CA ASN A 99 6.60 -16.06 5.20
C ASN A 99 7.73 -16.59 4.32
N VAL A 100 8.93 -16.06 4.50
CA VAL A 100 10.13 -16.45 3.76
C VAL A 100 11.16 -17.00 4.74
N ASP A 101 11.35 -18.30 4.70
CA ASP A 101 12.09 -19.02 5.73
C ASP A 101 13.25 -19.82 5.12
N ALA A 102 14.46 -19.61 5.61
CA ALA A 102 15.62 -20.42 5.27
C ALA A 102 16.23 -20.99 6.56
N TYR A 103 16.07 -22.28 6.84
CA TYR A 103 16.46 -22.78 8.15
C TYR A 103 17.00 -24.20 8.20
N ILE A 104 17.71 -24.47 9.28
CA ILE A 104 18.03 -25.83 9.74
C ILE A 104 17.33 -26.00 11.08
N ASP A 105 16.46 -26.99 11.19
CA ASP A 105 15.79 -27.36 12.45
C ASP A 105 16.07 -28.83 12.74
N ASN A 106 16.83 -29.07 13.79
CA ASN A 106 17.32 -30.39 14.13
C ASN A 106 16.98 -30.74 15.57
N SER A 107 15.70 -30.95 15.86
CA SER A 107 15.23 -31.33 17.20
C SER A 107 15.90 -32.59 17.80
N SER A 108 16.59 -33.37 16.96
CA SER A 108 17.37 -34.56 17.33
C SER A 108 18.88 -34.34 17.50
N ASN A 109 19.36 -33.09 17.45
CA ASN A 109 20.77 -32.70 17.57
C ASN A 109 21.69 -33.42 16.59
N GLN A 110 21.26 -33.61 15.35
CA GLN A 110 22.16 -34.16 14.31
C GLN A 110 23.14 -33.08 13.84
N THR A 111 24.29 -33.56 13.36
CA THR A 111 25.40 -32.71 12.97
C THR A 111 25.33 -32.29 11.49
N ILE A 112 25.64 -31.03 11.24
CA ILE A 112 25.81 -30.43 9.92
C ILE A 112 27.31 -30.20 9.71
N LYS A 113 27.92 -31.01 8.83
CA LYS A 113 29.34 -30.92 8.46
C LYS A 113 29.48 -30.47 7.01
N GLY A 114 30.28 -29.44 6.81
CA GLY A 114 30.51 -28.80 5.52
C GLY A 114 31.82 -28.04 5.46
N SER A 115 32.18 -27.56 4.28
CA SER A 115 33.25 -26.56 4.10
C SER A 115 32.80 -25.20 4.61
N SER A 116 31.56 -24.80 4.34
CA SER A 116 30.92 -23.58 4.86
C SER A 116 29.40 -23.81 4.94
N LEU A 117 28.70 -22.94 5.67
CA LEU A 117 27.25 -22.99 5.80
C LEU A 117 26.67 -21.59 5.63
N THR A 118 25.84 -21.41 4.61
CA THR A 118 25.10 -20.17 4.37
C THR A 118 23.59 -20.45 4.41
N LEU A 119 22.89 -19.73 5.27
CA LEU A 119 21.43 -19.66 5.29
C LEU A 119 21.04 -18.25 4.87
N SER A 120 20.27 -18.11 3.80
CA SER A 120 19.82 -16.79 3.33
C SER A 120 18.33 -16.79 3.04
N ALA A 121 17.59 -15.93 3.73
CA ALA A 121 16.19 -15.64 3.47
C ALA A 121 16.08 -14.21 2.96
N SER A 122 15.69 -14.03 1.70
CA SER A 122 15.54 -12.72 1.05
C SER A 122 14.11 -12.52 0.60
N ASN A 123 13.53 -11.38 0.98
CA ASN A 123 12.17 -10.99 0.64
C ASN A 123 12.17 -9.58 0.06
N ILE A 124 11.84 -9.46 -1.20
CA ILE A 124 11.68 -8.19 -1.91
C ILE A 124 10.18 -8.03 -2.20
N SER A 125 9.59 -6.92 -1.77
CA SER A 125 8.18 -6.61 -2.01
C SER A 125 8.00 -5.20 -2.55
N ASP A 126 7.43 -5.13 -3.75
CA ASP A 126 7.12 -3.90 -4.45
C ASP A 126 5.60 -3.76 -4.62
N ILE A 127 5.05 -2.62 -4.21
CA ILE A 127 3.64 -2.28 -4.46
C ILE A 127 3.53 -0.87 -5.02
N ASP A 128 2.91 -0.75 -6.20
CA ASP A 128 2.50 0.50 -6.81
C ASP A 128 0.97 0.56 -6.95
N ALA A 129 0.33 1.54 -6.33
CA ALA A 129 -1.12 1.72 -6.35
C ALA A 129 -1.55 3.11 -6.82
N ASP A 130 -2.11 3.18 -8.03
CA ASP A 130 -2.60 4.41 -8.65
C ASP A 130 -4.14 4.42 -8.74
N VAL A 131 -4.76 5.34 -8.00
CA VAL A 131 -6.22 5.45 -7.89
C VAL A 131 -6.72 6.84 -8.30
N GLY A 132 -7.61 6.87 -9.29
CA GLY A 132 -8.15 8.11 -9.85
C GLY A 132 -9.68 8.16 -9.85
N ALA A 133 -10.27 9.25 -9.38
CA ALA A 133 -11.70 9.50 -9.49
C ALA A 133 -11.99 10.91 -10.02
N ALA A 134 -12.77 11.01 -11.08
CA ALA A 134 -13.15 12.30 -11.69
C ALA A 134 -14.65 12.38 -11.95
N THR A 135 -15.26 13.52 -11.62
CA THR A 135 -16.70 13.71 -11.80
C THR A 135 -17.06 15.13 -12.27
N ILE A 136 -18.06 15.23 -13.15
CA ILE A 136 -18.58 16.50 -13.67
C ILE A 136 -20.10 16.49 -13.72
N ALA A 137 -20.76 17.54 -13.23
CA ALA A 137 -22.21 17.74 -13.39
C ALA A 137 -22.51 19.15 -13.91
N ALA A 138 -23.43 19.24 -14.88
CA ALA A 138 -23.86 20.50 -15.47
C ALA A 138 -25.38 20.61 -15.51
N GLY A 139 -25.95 21.52 -14.73
CA GLY A 139 -27.38 21.83 -14.69
C GLY A 139 -27.71 23.13 -15.41
N PHE A 140 -28.74 23.12 -16.25
CA PHE A 140 -29.24 24.31 -16.96
C PHE A 140 -30.76 24.38 -16.94
N GLY A 141 -31.33 25.53 -16.58
CA GLY A 141 -32.78 25.69 -16.63
C GLY A 141 -33.26 27.11 -16.38
N SER A 142 -34.28 27.57 -17.12
CA SER A 142 -34.78 28.93 -16.91
C SER A 142 -35.52 29.08 -15.57
N GLY A 143 -36.18 28.02 -15.09
CA GLY A 143 -36.76 27.96 -13.74
C GLY A 143 -35.71 27.80 -12.63
N GLY A 144 -34.45 27.51 -12.99
CA GLY A 144 -33.34 27.33 -12.07
C GLY A 144 -32.44 26.15 -12.48
N ALA A 145 -31.28 26.04 -11.84
CA ALA A 145 -30.34 24.96 -12.08
C ALA A 145 -29.68 24.45 -10.79
N ALA A 146 -29.41 23.15 -10.75
CA ALA A 146 -28.62 22.52 -9.69
C ALA A 146 -27.57 21.56 -10.27
N ALA A 147 -26.37 21.56 -9.70
CA ALA A 147 -25.30 20.62 -10.00
C ALA A 147 -24.67 20.11 -8.71
N ILE A 148 -24.64 18.79 -8.54
CA ILE A 148 -24.04 18.13 -7.38
C ILE A 148 -22.99 17.14 -7.86
N THR A 149 -21.77 17.24 -7.33
CA THR A 149 -20.66 16.37 -7.72
C THR A 149 -19.87 15.86 -6.53
N VAL A 150 -19.52 14.58 -6.53
CA VAL A 150 -18.65 13.97 -5.52
C VAL A 150 -17.67 12.99 -6.16
N GLY A 151 -16.37 13.21 -6.01
CA GLY A 151 -15.31 12.30 -6.44
C GLY A 151 -14.53 11.76 -5.24
N VAL A 152 -14.32 10.45 -5.16
CA VAL A 152 -13.57 9.79 -4.09
C VAL A 152 -12.54 8.81 -4.65
N ALA A 153 -11.28 8.95 -4.26
CA ALA A 153 -10.19 8.04 -4.61
C ALA A 153 -9.52 7.49 -3.35
N LEU A 154 -9.45 6.16 -3.21
CA LEU A 154 -8.89 5.47 -2.06
C LEU A 154 -7.83 4.46 -2.51
N ALA A 155 -6.58 4.64 -2.10
CA ALA A 155 -5.50 3.67 -2.30
C ALA A 155 -5.03 3.16 -0.94
N ARG A 156 -4.99 1.84 -0.76
CA ARG A 156 -4.51 1.21 0.47
C ARG A 156 -3.58 0.05 0.11
N ASN A 157 -2.36 0.10 0.65
CA ASN A 157 -1.40 -0.98 0.56
C ASN A 157 -1.06 -1.46 1.98
N ASP A 158 -1.08 -2.77 2.19
CA ASP A 158 -0.72 -3.40 3.46
C ASP A 158 0.28 -4.52 3.20
N VAL A 159 1.45 -4.44 3.83
CA VAL A 159 2.54 -5.42 3.68
C VAL A 159 2.92 -5.95 5.04
N ASP A 160 2.89 -7.25 5.19
CA ASP A 160 3.28 -7.96 6.40
C ASP A 160 4.10 -9.20 6.02
N ASN A 161 5.40 -9.04 6.19
CA ASN A 161 6.39 -9.98 5.69
C ASN A 161 7.21 -10.52 6.86
N ASN A 162 7.18 -11.84 7.05
CA ASN A 162 8.04 -12.52 7.99
C ASN A 162 9.19 -13.18 7.22
N THR A 163 10.40 -12.69 7.43
CA THR A 163 11.62 -13.22 6.81
C THR A 163 12.55 -13.74 7.87
N ARG A 164 12.84 -15.04 7.86
CA ARG A 164 13.61 -15.69 8.93
C ARG A 164 14.70 -16.59 8.37
N ALA A 165 15.92 -16.38 8.84
CA ALA A 165 17.03 -17.29 8.61
C ALA A 165 17.56 -17.80 9.96
N TYR A 166 17.63 -19.12 10.15
CA TYR A 166 18.06 -19.64 11.45
C TYR A 166 18.57 -21.07 11.47
N VAL A 167 19.38 -21.36 12.48
CA VAL A 167 19.75 -22.73 12.86
C VAL A 167 19.20 -23.01 14.25
N ALA A 168 18.38 -24.05 14.37
CA ALA A 168 17.77 -24.48 15.62
C ALA A 168 18.17 -25.92 15.96
N GLY A 169 18.66 -26.16 17.18
CA GLY A 169 18.89 -27.49 17.72
C GLY A 169 19.98 -28.33 17.03
N ALA A 170 20.87 -27.74 16.21
CA ALA A 170 21.85 -28.50 15.43
C ALA A 170 23.29 -28.32 15.93
N ALA A 171 24.10 -29.37 15.81
CA ALA A 171 25.55 -29.26 15.90
C ALA A 171 26.13 -28.85 14.53
N VAL A 172 27.03 -27.86 14.49
CA VAL A 172 27.59 -27.31 13.26
C VAL A 172 29.12 -27.42 13.29
N GLU A 173 29.69 -28.19 12.35
CA GLU A 173 31.14 -28.41 12.21
C GLU A 173 31.61 -27.97 10.81
N LEU A 174 32.22 -26.80 10.70
CA LEU A 174 32.70 -26.20 9.44
C LEU A 174 34.23 -26.14 9.34
N GLY A 175 34.94 -26.60 10.38
CA GLY A 175 36.38 -26.45 10.48
C GLY A 175 36.77 -24.97 10.48
N SER A 176 37.45 -24.53 9.42
CA SER A 176 37.87 -23.13 9.23
C SER A 176 36.95 -22.31 8.32
N GLY A 177 35.86 -22.87 7.79
CA GLY A 177 34.97 -22.12 6.91
C GLY A 177 33.86 -21.39 7.63
N ALA A 178 33.21 -20.47 6.93
CA ALA A 178 32.30 -19.51 7.53
C ALA A 178 30.89 -20.08 7.77
N LEU A 179 30.26 -19.61 8.84
CA LEU A 179 28.83 -19.70 9.07
C LEU A 179 28.21 -18.33 8.80
N GLU A 180 27.26 -18.26 7.88
CA GLU A 180 26.55 -17.04 7.52
C GLU A 180 25.04 -17.30 7.60
N ILE A 181 24.34 -16.50 8.41
CA ILE A 181 22.90 -16.53 8.55
C ILE A 181 22.38 -15.14 8.25
N ASP A 182 21.71 -15.00 7.11
CA ASP A 182 21.29 -13.72 6.54
C ASP A 182 19.77 -13.71 6.34
N ALA A 183 19.09 -12.76 6.97
CA ALA A 183 17.68 -12.48 6.75
C ALA A 183 17.52 -11.04 6.27
N SER A 184 17.09 -10.87 5.01
CA SER A 184 16.97 -9.56 4.35
C SER A 184 15.54 -9.32 3.87
N THR A 185 14.96 -8.19 4.25
CA THR A 185 13.65 -7.72 3.79
C THR A 185 13.80 -6.34 3.16
N ASP A 186 13.35 -6.20 1.92
CA ASP A 186 13.32 -4.94 1.16
C ASP A 186 11.89 -4.67 0.71
N ASN A 187 11.26 -3.60 1.22
CA ASN A 187 9.90 -3.23 0.81
C ASN A 187 9.87 -1.82 0.20
N THR A 188 9.38 -1.70 -1.04
CA THR A 188 9.07 -0.40 -1.65
C THR A 188 7.58 -0.28 -1.89
N ILE A 189 6.92 0.66 -1.20
CA ILE A 189 5.46 0.80 -1.26
C ILE A 189 5.08 2.23 -1.64
N ASN A 190 4.43 2.36 -2.79
CA ASN A 190 3.91 3.61 -3.29
C ASN A 190 2.39 3.57 -3.45
N SER A 191 1.73 4.64 -3.02
CA SER A 191 0.34 4.87 -3.32
C SER A 191 0.08 6.31 -3.75
N LEU A 192 -0.81 6.46 -4.73
CA LEU A 192 -1.28 7.74 -5.25
C LEU A 192 -2.80 7.72 -5.37
N SER A 193 -3.46 8.65 -4.67
CA SER A 193 -4.89 8.89 -4.82
C SER A 193 -5.18 10.28 -5.35
N VAL A 194 -5.92 10.36 -6.46
CA VAL A 194 -6.31 11.62 -7.10
C VAL A 194 -7.82 11.70 -7.28
N ALA A 195 -8.45 12.69 -6.64
CA ALA A 195 -9.88 12.96 -6.77
C ALA A 195 -10.14 14.35 -7.37
N ALA A 196 -11.04 14.43 -8.35
CA ALA A 196 -11.43 15.67 -9.00
C ALA A 196 -12.95 15.78 -9.18
N SER A 197 -13.48 16.98 -8.93
CA SER A 197 -14.92 17.25 -8.95
C SER A 197 -15.23 18.64 -9.51
N LEU A 198 -16.17 18.71 -10.47
CA LEU A 198 -16.62 19.95 -11.10
C LEU A 198 -18.16 20.02 -11.19
N GLY A 199 -18.76 20.95 -10.43
CA GLY A 199 -20.19 21.25 -10.50
C GLY A 199 -20.46 22.60 -11.18
N VAL A 200 -21.34 22.64 -12.17
CA VAL A 200 -21.73 23.88 -12.87
C VAL A 200 -23.24 23.98 -12.96
N ALA A 201 -23.83 25.06 -12.46
CA ALA A 201 -25.28 25.28 -12.49
C ALA A 201 -25.61 26.70 -12.94
N PHE A 202 -26.28 26.82 -14.09
CA PHE A 202 -26.71 28.12 -14.62
C PHE A 202 -28.19 28.16 -14.97
N GLY A 203 -28.93 29.13 -14.41
CA GLY A 203 -30.36 29.27 -14.68
C GLY A 203 -30.89 30.67 -14.41
N SER A 204 -31.89 31.15 -15.16
CA SER A 204 -32.45 32.49 -14.90
C SER A 204 -33.10 32.59 -13.52
N GLY A 205 -33.72 31.52 -13.02
CA GLY A 205 -34.21 31.41 -11.64
C GLY A 205 -33.11 31.30 -10.57
N GLY A 206 -31.84 31.19 -10.98
CA GLY A 206 -30.68 31.00 -10.11
C GLY A 206 -29.99 29.66 -10.33
N GLY A 207 -28.74 29.54 -9.85
CA GLY A 207 -27.93 28.33 -9.99
C GLY A 207 -27.23 27.92 -8.70
N ILE A 208 -27.37 26.66 -8.32
CA ILE A 208 -26.70 26.08 -7.13
C ILE A 208 -25.74 24.97 -7.59
N ALA A 209 -24.45 25.14 -7.34
CA ALA A 209 -23.44 24.13 -7.60
C ALA A 209 -22.74 23.71 -6.32
N VAL A 210 -22.68 22.41 -6.08
CA VAL A 210 -21.97 21.80 -4.95
C VAL A 210 -20.98 20.76 -5.49
N SER A 211 -19.73 20.84 -5.07
CA SER A 211 -18.69 19.88 -5.43
C SER A 211 -17.89 19.40 -4.23
N GLY A 212 -17.50 18.13 -4.29
CA GLY A 212 -16.74 17.43 -3.27
C GLY A 212 -15.67 16.55 -3.91
N ALA A 213 -14.42 16.67 -3.48
CA ALA A 213 -13.35 15.76 -3.86
C ALA A 213 -12.62 15.25 -2.62
N GLY A 214 -12.54 13.93 -2.46
CA GLY A 214 -11.85 13.27 -1.36
C GLY A 214 -10.80 12.29 -1.86
N ALA A 215 -9.56 12.40 -1.40
CA ALA A 215 -8.50 11.44 -1.71
C ALA A 215 -7.86 10.92 -0.42
N ASN A 216 -7.71 9.60 -0.29
CA ASN A 216 -6.97 8.98 0.80
C ASN A 216 -6.00 7.94 0.27
N SER A 217 -4.74 8.04 0.70
CA SER A 217 -3.69 7.10 0.32
C SER A 217 -3.03 6.59 1.59
N MET A 218 -3.08 5.30 1.83
CA MET A 218 -2.57 4.67 3.05
C MET A 218 -1.62 3.54 2.68
N ASN A 219 -0.46 3.52 3.31
CA ASN A 219 0.46 2.40 3.25
C ASN A 219 0.78 1.94 4.67
N SER A 220 0.82 0.64 4.90
CA SER A 220 1.14 0.00 6.18
C SER A 220 2.19 -1.09 5.97
N ILE A 221 3.21 -1.11 6.83
CA ILE A 221 4.25 -2.16 6.85
C ILE A 221 4.34 -2.76 8.25
N GLY A 222 4.26 -4.10 8.33
CA GLY A 222 4.45 -4.92 9.52
C GLY A 222 5.35 -6.13 9.26
N GLY A 223 5.41 -7.04 10.23
CA GLY A 223 6.17 -8.29 10.14
C GLY A 223 7.56 -8.28 10.78
N ASP A 224 8.21 -9.44 10.70
CA ASP A 224 9.46 -9.76 11.39
C ASP A 224 10.61 -10.06 10.41
N THR A 225 11.79 -9.47 10.63
CA THR A 225 13.04 -9.87 9.96
C THR A 225 14.03 -10.40 11.01
N LEU A 226 14.25 -11.72 11.03
CA LEU A 226 14.98 -12.39 12.10
C LEU A 226 16.10 -13.28 11.56
N ALA A 227 17.31 -13.10 12.09
CA ALA A 227 18.44 -14.01 11.86
C ALA A 227 18.93 -14.55 13.20
N TYR A 228 18.96 -15.88 13.42
CA TYR A 228 19.33 -16.38 14.75
C TYR A 228 19.87 -17.80 14.82
N LEU A 229 20.53 -18.07 15.94
CA LEU A 229 20.89 -19.41 16.43
C LEU A 229 20.09 -19.68 17.71
N ASP A 230 19.41 -20.82 17.78
CA ASP A 230 18.65 -21.22 18.98
C ASP A 230 18.92 -22.68 19.36
N GLY A 231 19.47 -22.94 20.54
CA GLY A 231 19.82 -24.30 20.96
C GLY A 231 20.87 -25.00 20.06
N ALA A 232 21.67 -24.24 19.30
CA ALA A 232 22.67 -24.77 18.38
C ALA A 232 24.05 -24.90 19.03
N ASP A 233 24.84 -25.88 18.61
CA ASP A 233 26.23 -26.07 19.04
C ASP A 233 27.19 -25.91 17.86
N VAL A 234 27.72 -24.70 17.67
CA VAL A 234 28.71 -24.42 16.61
C VAL A 234 30.10 -24.79 17.13
N GLU A 235 30.48 -26.06 16.94
CA GLU A 235 31.72 -26.66 17.48
C GLU A 235 33.00 -26.16 16.80
N SER A 236 32.93 -25.80 15.51
CA SER A 236 34.08 -25.22 14.81
C SER A 236 33.62 -24.44 13.59
N ALA A 237 33.87 -23.13 13.59
CA ALA A 237 33.72 -22.29 12.42
C ALA A 237 34.93 -21.34 12.26
N GLY A 238 35.11 -20.85 11.03
CA GLY A 238 35.94 -19.68 10.73
C GLY A 238 35.28 -18.42 11.29
N ASN A 239 34.75 -17.59 10.40
CA ASN A 239 33.90 -16.46 10.78
C ASN A 239 32.46 -16.94 11.00
N VAL A 240 31.76 -16.29 11.93
CA VAL A 240 30.32 -16.48 12.16
C VAL A 240 29.64 -15.13 12.01
N SER A 241 28.69 -15.03 11.09
CA SER A 241 27.87 -13.84 10.85
C SER A 241 26.40 -14.17 10.98
N VAL A 242 25.68 -13.35 11.74
CA VAL A 242 24.23 -13.42 11.92
C VAL A 242 23.65 -12.03 11.65
N ASP A 243 23.08 -11.85 10.47
CA ASP A 243 22.69 -10.57 9.93
C ASP A 243 21.19 -10.53 9.65
N ALA A 244 20.50 -9.59 10.27
CA ALA A 244 19.10 -9.28 10.00
C ALA A 244 19.01 -7.84 9.48
N GLU A 245 18.52 -7.66 8.25
CA GLU A 245 18.39 -6.36 7.61
C GLU A 245 16.96 -6.15 7.09
N ASN A 246 16.37 -5.02 7.46
CA ASN A 246 15.11 -4.56 6.90
C ASN A 246 15.30 -3.15 6.37
N ILE A 247 15.21 -3.00 5.06
CA ILE A 247 15.20 -1.72 4.36
C ILE A 247 13.78 -1.56 3.82
N SER A 248 13.13 -0.43 4.09
CA SER A 248 11.80 -0.21 3.54
C SER A 248 11.51 1.26 3.32
N ASP A 249 10.99 1.56 2.14
CA ASP A 249 10.63 2.88 1.67
C ASP A 249 9.12 2.95 1.44
N ILE A 250 8.46 3.91 2.11
CA ILE A 250 7.00 4.04 2.08
C ILE A 250 6.58 5.46 1.67
N THR A 251 5.78 5.56 0.61
CA THR A 251 5.35 6.83 0.02
C THR A 251 3.85 6.85 -0.26
N ALA A 252 3.13 7.76 0.39
CA ALA A 252 1.71 8.02 0.15
C ALA A 252 1.53 9.42 -0.43
N ARG A 253 0.80 9.53 -1.55
CA ARG A 253 0.56 10.80 -2.25
C ARG A 253 -0.93 10.99 -2.48
N VAL A 254 -1.38 12.23 -2.28
CA VAL A 254 -2.79 12.58 -2.45
C VAL A 254 -2.97 13.91 -3.16
N ALA A 255 -3.98 13.98 -4.02
CA ALA A 255 -4.44 15.22 -4.63
C ALA A 255 -5.96 15.26 -4.69
N SER A 256 -6.55 16.35 -4.23
CA SER A 256 -8.00 16.57 -4.29
C SER A 256 -8.30 17.94 -4.89
N VAL A 257 -9.10 17.99 -5.96
CA VAL A 257 -9.50 19.23 -6.64
C VAL A 257 -11.02 19.32 -6.71
N SER A 258 -11.58 20.40 -6.18
CA SER A 258 -13.02 20.61 -6.15
C SER A 258 -13.39 22.02 -6.61
N VAL A 259 -14.19 22.12 -7.67
CA VAL A 259 -14.59 23.38 -8.29
C VAL A 259 -16.10 23.42 -8.45
N SER A 260 -16.72 24.53 -8.05
CA SER A 260 -18.16 24.75 -8.21
C SER A 260 -18.43 26.14 -8.79
N GLY A 261 -19.42 26.21 -9.67
CA GLY A 261 -19.86 27.46 -10.29
C GLY A 261 -21.38 27.51 -10.39
N GLY A 262 -22.02 28.33 -9.55
CA GLY A 262 -23.44 28.63 -9.62
C GLY A 262 -23.68 30.06 -10.13
N GLY A 263 -24.66 30.26 -11.01
CA GLY A 263 -24.98 31.59 -11.53
C GLY A 263 -26.37 31.71 -12.18
N GLY A 264 -26.88 32.93 -12.25
CA GLY A 264 -28.23 33.18 -12.76
C GLY A 264 -28.73 34.59 -12.49
N SER A 265 -29.79 35.01 -13.21
CA SER A 265 -30.47 36.29 -12.94
C SER A 265 -31.08 36.33 -11.54
N GLY A 266 -31.54 35.19 -11.02
CA GLY A 266 -32.00 35.00 -9.65
C GLY A 266 -30.89 34.79 -8.61
N GLY A 267 -29.61 34.86 -9.00
CA GLY A 267 -28.44 34.66 -8.13
C GLY A 267 -27.70 33.33 -8.38
N GLY A 268 -26.63 33.11 -7.63
CA GLY A 268 -25.80 31.92 -7.79
C GLY A 268 -25.03 31.56 -6.53
N VAL A 269 -24.98 30.26 -6.21
CA VAL A 269 -24.22 29.70 -5.09
C VAL A 269 -23.30 28.60 -5.61
N GLY A 270 -22.00 28.72 -5.32
CA GLY A 270 -21.01 27.67 -5.53
C GLY A 270 -20.38 27.28 -4.20
N VAL A 271 -20.45 26.00 -3.83
CA VAL A 271 -19.77 25.43 -2.66
C VAL A 271 -18.85 24.31 -3.12
N SER A 272 -17.56 24.39 -2.79
CA SER A 272 -16.61 23.31 -3.05
C SER A 272 -15.86 22.89 -1.80
N ILE A 273 -15.70 21.57 -1.63
CA ILE A 273 -14.93 20.95 -0.55
C ILE A 273 -13.91 19.99 -1.16
N GLY A 274 -12.65 20.13 -0.76
CA GLY A 274 -11.56 19.22 -1.10
C GLY A 274 -10.91 18.69 0.17
N ALA A 275 -10.76 17.38 0.30
CA ALA A 275 -10.07 16.74 1.41
C ALA A 275 -9.05 15.74 0.88
N SER A 276 -7.85 15.78 1.45
CA SER A 276 -6.77 14.86 1.11
C SER A 276 -6.05 14.39 2.37
N VAL A 277 -5.84 13.08 2.48
CA VAL A 277 -5.21 12.43 3.63
C VAL A 277 -4.21 11.39 3.14
N SER A 278 -2.95 11.54 3.50
CA SER A 278 -1.91 10.55 3.23
C SER A 278 -1.37 9.99 4.54
N GLU A 279 -1.32 8.67 4.66
CA GLU A 279 -0.89 7.96 5.85
C GLU A 279 0.15 6.91 5.48
N ASN A 280 1.28 6.90 6.19
CA ASN A 280 2.30 5.87 6.08
C ASN A 280 2.56 5.35 7.50
N GLU A 281 2.33 4.07 7.73
CA GLU A 281 2.50 3.41 9.03
C GLU A 281 3.58 2.33 8.92
N ILE A 282 4.49 2.31 9.89
CA ILE A 282 5.55 1.31 10.02
C ILE A 282 5.47 0.76 11.44
N GLY A 283 5.02 -0.49 11.55
CA GLY A 283 4.64 -1.09 12.81
C GLY A 283 3.45 -0.38 13.46
N THR A 284 2.54 -1.15 14.05
CA THR A 284 1.44 -0.64 14.85
C THR A 284 1.54 -1.14 16.29
N SER A 285 0.72 -0.61 17.20
CA SER A 285 0.70 -1.08 18.59
C SER A 285 0.27 -2.55 18.75
N GLY A 286 -0.36 -3.14 17.72
CA GLY A 286 -0.77 -4.54 17.71
C GLY A 286 0.17 -5.46 16.92
N ASP A 287 1.03 -4.89 16.07
CA ASP A 287 1.98 -5.61 15.22
C ASP A 287 3.22 -4.74 14.97
N SER A 288 4.26 -4.93 15.80
CA SER A 288 5.48 -4.13 15.72
C SER A 288 6.43 -4.72 14.69
N LEU A 289 6.89 -3.90 13.74
CA LEU A 289 7.98 -4.31 12.85
C LEU A 289 9.24 -4.59 13.67
N ARG A 290 9.76 -5.82 13.58
CA ARG A 290 10.91 -6.28 14.37
C ARG A 290 12.07 -6.65 13.46
N VAL A 291 13.23 -6.07 13.73
CA VAL A 291 14.51 -6.52 13.17
C VAL A 291 15.39 -7.00 14.30
N ALA A 292 15.82 -8.26 14.27
CA ALA A 292 16.67 -8.80 15.32
C ALA A 292 17.61 -9.87 14.80
N SER A 293 18.87 -9.76 15.21
CA SER A 293 19.82 -10.87 15.20
C SER A 293 20.18 -11.28 16.63
N TYR A 294 20.23 -12.58 16.89
CA TYR A 294 20.54 -13.09 18.23
C TYR A 294 21.05 -14.53 18.22
N ILE A 295 21.77 -14.87 19.29
CA ILE A 295 22.19 -16.23 19.61
C ILE A 295 21.61 -16.54 20.98
N GLN A 296 20.76 -17.55 21.05
CA GLN A 296 20.06 -17.96 22.26
C GLN A 296 20.33 -19.43 22.55
N ASP A 297 20.56 -19.76 23.82
CA ASP A 297 20.71 -21.13 24.30
C ASP A 297 21.73 -21.96 23.48
N SER A 298 22.71 -21.29 22.86
CA SER A 298 23.64 -21.84 21.88
C SER A 298 25.09 -21.61 22.30
N THR A 299 25.97 -22.48 21.84
CA THR A 299 27.43 -22.37 21.98
C THR A 299 28.07 -22.07 20.62
N VAL A 300 29.06 -21.18 20.59
CA VAL A 300 29.75 -20.80 19.36
C VAL A 300 31.26 -20.77 19.55
N GLU A 301 31.95 -21.69 18.88
CA GLU A 301 33.40 -21.77 18.78
C GLU A 301 33.86 -21.29 17.38
N ALA A 302 34.03 -19.97 17.27
CA ALA A 302 34.57 -19.32 16.08
C ALA A 302 36.08 -19.10 16.22
N THR A 303 36.84 -19.46 15.19
CA THR A 303 38.29 -19.20 15.08
C THR A 303 38.59 -17.79 14.53
N GLY A 304 37.62 -17.22 13.81
CA GLY A 304 37.61 -15.86 13.29
C GLY A 304 36.61 -14.95 14.03
N ASP A 305 36.07 -13.97 13.31
CA ASP A 305 35.16 -12.99 13.90
C ASP A 305 33.77 -13.59 14.14
N LEU A 306 33.12 -13.18 15.24
CA LEU A 306 31.70 -13.40 15.51
C LEU A 306 30.96 -12.06 15.42
N THR A 307 30.04 -11.93 14.48
CA THR A 307 29.28 -10.71 14.23
C THR A 307 27.78 -10.98 14.31
N LEU A 308 27.06 -10.08 14.99
CA LEU A 308 25.60 -10.04 14.98
C LEU A 308 25.18 -8.62 14.61
N ASN A 309 24.53 -8.43 13.46
CA ASN A 309 23.99 -7.14 13.06
C ASN A 309 22.48 -7.21 12.90
N ALA A 310 21.81 -6.19 13.41
CA ALA A 310 20.39 -5.97 13.19
C ALA A 310 20.24 -4.53 12.67
N ASN A 311 19.95 -4.38 11.38
CA ASN A 311 19.85 -3.07 10.73
C ASN A 311 18.41 -2.83 10.25
N GLY A 312 17.76 -1.83 10.82
CA GLY A 312 16.44 -1.36 10.36
C GLY A 312 16.57 0.04 9.76
N GLN A 313 16.40 0.15 8.44
CA GLN A 313 16.40 1.42 7.71
C GLN A 313 15.02 1.67 7.11
N MET A 314 14.25 2.52 7.78
CA MET A 314 12.90 2.86 7.33
C MET A 314 12.83 4.32 6.87
N THR A 315 12.34 4.56 5.66
CA THR A 315 12.12 5.92 5.13
C THR A 315 10.64 6.18 4.90
N ILE A 316 10.12 7.24 5.51
CA ILE A 316 8.77 7.76 5.22
C ILE A 316 8.89 9.01 4.36
N LEU A 317 8.34 8.96 3.14
CA LEU A 317 8.23 10.12 2.27
C LEU A 317 6.79 10.64 2.26
N LEU A 318 6.62 11.90 2.69
CA LEU A 318 5.36 12.63 2.60
C LEU A 318 5.40 13.55 1.38
N ALA A 319 4.44 13.42 0.47
CA ALA A 319 4.25 14.36 -0.63
C ALA A 319 3.11 15.36 -0.32
N TRP A 320 3.34 16.62 -0.69
CA TRP A 320 2.53 17.80 -0.39
C TRP A 320 1.00 17.63 -0.46
N VAL A 321 0.31 18.05 0.61
CA VAL A 321 -1.13 18.30 0.64
C VAL A 321 -1.43 19.59 -0.12
N LEU A 322 -1.97 19.50 -1.35
CA LEU A 322 -2.49 20.66 -2.07
C LEU A 322 -4.01 20.77 -1.86
N ALA A 323 -4.44 21.39 -0.76
CA ALA A 323 -5.85 21.71 -0.53
C ALA A 323 -6.16 23.13 -1.05
N VAL A 324 -6.95 23.25 -2.13
CA VAL A 324 -7.42 24.55 -2.64
C VAL A 324 -8.86 24.77 -2.17
N TRP A 325 -9.07 25.77 -1.31
CA TRP A 325 -10.40 26.20 -0.86
C TRP A 325 -10.81 27.47 -1.61
N GLN A 326 -11.97 27.47 -2.29
CA GLN A 326 -12.58 28.68 -2.84
C GLN A 326 -14.03 28.80 -2.35
N LEU A 327 -14.29 29.79 -1.49
CA LEU A 327 -15.64 30.26 -1.18
C LEU A 327 -15.91 31.52 -2.01
N ARG A 328 -16.70 31.43 -3.08
CA ARG A 328 -17.16 32.60 -3.85
C ARG A 328 -18.67 32.77 -3.70
N ALA A 329 -19.07 33.69 -2.82
CA ALA A 329 -20.38 34.33 -2.90
C ALA A 329 -20.25 35.57 -3.81
N VAL A 330 -20.97 35.62 -4.93
CA VAL A 330 -21.08 36.86 -5.72
C VAL A 330 -22.22 37.68 -5.09
N PRO A 331 -21.96 38.89 -4.55
CA PRO A 331 -23.04 39.75 -4.09
C PRO A 331 -23.83 40.26 -5.29
N VAL A 332 -25.16 40.23 -5.15
CA VAL A 332 -26.10 40.90 -6.05
C VAL A 332 -25.83 42.40 -5.98
N ALA A 333 -25.44 43.00 -7.11
CA ALA A 333 -25.54 44.46 -7.26
C ALA A 333 -27.03 44.80 -7.41
N VAL A 334 -27.56 45.56 -6.44
CA VAL A 334 -28.87 46.21 -6.53
C VAL A 334 -28.69 47.56 -7.21
#